data_AF-A0A7W5H563-F1
#
_entry.id   AF-A0A7W5H563-F1
#
_cell.length_a   1.000
_cell.length_b   1.000
_cell.length_c   1.000
_cell.angle_alpha   90.00
_cell.angle_beta   90.00
_cell.angle_gamma   90.00
#
_symmetry.space_group_name_H-M   'P 1'
#
loop_
_entity.id
_entity.type
_entity.pdbx_description
1 polymer ?
#
loop_
_entity_poly.entity_id
_entity_poly.type
_entity_poly.pdbx_seq_one_letter_code
_entity_poly.pdbx_strand_id
1 'polypeptide(L)'
;MQIERRHGTTNQYAVRTQRINGKATKRYIGKVTDPAIQLFAENERLAAAEKLAYREECSREQENDRAAREILEWLCQWSSHWKVLRQLHEREMHSKPTAAPTPTTESDNKLPCLQEFNETCRLAEEGDADAQRQLDAWIAATPAILSEATDMIGTARDYLIQIVGSASAENSVLWQKKIDSDTSAILEDAGDDRLSQMYAEVTVLAWLDVMRSSIMPSLAGGDMNRASYWGTAMGRSQKRWSKISKAFRLHVKQSKKSQAEKKSAR
;
A
#
# COMPACT_ATOMS: atom_id res chain seq x y z
N MET A 1 -0.30 -27.72 -28.69
CA MET A 1 -0.33 -28.92 -29.57
C MET A 1 -1.57 -28.84 -30.43
N GLN A 2 -1.55 -29.32 -31.66
CA GLN A 2 -2.71 -29.33 -32.55
C GLN A 2 -2.95 -30.75 -33.06
N ILE A 3 -4.22 -31.11 -33.26
CA ILE A 3 -4.61 -32.40 -33.86
C ILE A 3 -4.93 -32.14 -35.32
N GLU A 4 -4.23 -32.84 -36.22
CA GLU A 4 -4.42 -32.72 -37.66
C GLU A 4 -4.74 -34.08 -38.28
N ARG A 5 -5.63 -34.10 -39.27
CA ARG A 5 -5.82 -35.26 -40.15
C ARG A 5 -4.80 -35.21 -41.26
N ARG A 6 -4.07 -36.30 -41.47
CA ARG A 6 -3.14 -36.41 -42.60
C ARG A 6 -3.91 -36.72 -43.87
N HIS A 7 -3.59 -36.00 -44.95
CA HIS A 7 -4.22 -36.19 -46.25
C HIS A 7 -4.06 -37.65 -46.72
N GLY A 8 -5.17 -38.28 -47.12
CA GLY A 8 -5.19 -39.70 -47.54
C GLY A 8 -5.30 -40.73 -46.41
N THR A 9 -5.47 -40.32 -45.14
CA THR A 9 -5.70 -41.26 -44.02
C THR A 9 -6.89 -40.83 -43.15
N THR A 10 -7.59 -41.79 -42.55
CA THR A 10 -8.65 -41.52 -41.54
C THR A 10 -8.08 -41.18 -40.16
N ASN A 11 -6.78 -41.45 -39.94
CA ASN A 11 -6.10 -41.29 -38.67
C ASN A 11 -5.83 -39.82 -38.33
N GLN A 12 -6.02 -39.48 -37.06
CA GLN A 12 -5.65 -38.19 -36.49
C GLN A 12 -4.26 -38.26 -35.86
N TYR A 13 -3.47 -37.21 -36.04
CA TYR A 13 -2.10 -37.11 -35.55
C TYR A 13 -1.93 -35.87 -34.68
N ALA A 14 -1.17 -36.03 -33.60
CA ALA A 14 -0.72 -34.91 -32.78
C ALA A 14 0.49 -34.25 -33.45
N VAL A 15 0.40 -32.93 -33.65
CA VAL A 15 1.43 -32.10 -34.29
C VAL A 15 1.87 -31.01 -33.32
N ARG A 16 3.18 -30.78 -33.26
CA ARG A 16 3.79 -29.66 -32.52
C ARG A 16 4.46 -28.73 -33.50
N THR A 17 4.04 -27.48 -33.48
CA THR A 17 4.71 -26.40 -34.20
C THR A 17 5.85 -25.87 -33.34
N GLN A 18 7.06 -25.86 -33.89
CA GLN A 18 8.24 -25.27 -33.27
C GLN A 18 8.80 -24.19 -34.20
N ARG A 19 9.41 -23.14 -33.64
CA ARG A 19 10.14 -22.15 -34.45
C ARG A 19 11.62 -22.52 -34.46
N ILE A 20 12.14 -22.79 -35.65
CA ILE A 20 13.58 -23.07 -35.88
C ILE A 20 14.07 -21.99 -36.84
N ASN A 21 15.07 -21.20 -36.41
CA ASN A 21 15.62 -20.09 -37.19
C ASN A 21 14.54 -19.09 -37.69
N GLY A 22 13.58 -18.74 -36.83
CA GLY A 22 12.49 -17.81 -37.14
C GLY A 22 11.36 -18.38 -38.01
N LYS A 23 11.51 -19.58 -38.59
CA LYS A 23 10.47 -20.25 -39.38
C LYS A 23 9.68 -21.24 -38.52
N ALA A 24 8.35 -21.22 -38.65
CA ALA A 24 7.47 -22.17 -37.98
C ALA A 24 7.49 -23.51 -38.75
N THR A 25 8.01 -24.56 -38.12
CA THR A 25 8.03 -25.92 -38.65
C THR A 25 7.09 -26.81 -37.84
N LYS A 26 6.30 -27.63 -38.53
CA LYS A 26 5.40 -28.61 -37.91
C LYS A 26 6.13 -29.94 -37.78
N ARG A 27 6.18 -30.49 -36.57
CA ARG A 27 6.71 -31.82 -36.28
C ARG A 27 5.59 -32.74 -35.85
N TYR A 28 5.46 -33.87 -36.53
CA TYR A 28 4.53 -34.94 -36.16
C TYR A 28 5.11 -35.68 -34.96
N ILE A 29 4.26 -35.90 -33.94
CA ILE A 29 4.65 -36.61 -32.73
C ILE A 29 4.17 -38.06 -32.78
N GLY A 30 2.91 -38.28 -33.18
CA GLY A 30 2.36 -39.62 -33.30
C GLY A 30 0.84 -39.63 -33.54
N LYS A 31 0.24 -40.82 -33.60
CA LYS A 31 -1.21 -40.99 -33.74
C LYS A 31 -1.91 -40.65 -32.42
N VAL A 32 -3.06 -39.99 -32.48
CA VAL A 32 -3.84 -39.61 -31.27
C VAL A 32 -4.40 -40.83 -30.52
N THR A 33 -4.56 -41.96 -31.20
CA THR A 33 -5.01 -43.23 -30.59
C THR A 33 -3.91 -43.96 -29.81
N ASP A 34 -2.65 -43.51 -29.91
CA ASP A 34 -1.54 -44.09 -29.16
C ASP A 34 -1.59 -43.58 -27.70
N PRO A 35 -1.69 -44.47 -26.69
CA PRO A 35 -1.74 -44.08 -25.28
C PRO A 35 -0.55 -43.20 -24.84
N ALA A 36 0.65 -43.40 -25.41
CA ALA A 36 1.81 -42.57 -25.09
C ALA A 36 1.64 -41.12 -25.59
N ILE A 37 0.98 -40.94 -26.72
CA ILE A 37 0.67 -39.62 -27.29
C ILE A 37 -0.44 -38.93 -26.50
N GLN A 38 -1.42 -39.68 -25.99
CA GLN A 38 -2.45 -39.16 -25.11
C GLN A 38 -1.84 -38.64 -23.80
N LEU A 39 -1.00 -39.44 -23.14
CA LEU A 39 -0.30 -39.03 -21.92
C LEU A 39 0.58 -37.79 -22.16
N PHE A 40 1.30 -37.76 -23.29
CA PHE A 40 2.09 -36.58 -23.67
C PHE A 40 1.23 -35.32 -23.88
N ALA A 41 0.05 -35.47 -24.51
CA ALA A 41 -0.88 -34.37 -24.71
C ALA A 41 -1.49 -33.86 -23.39
N GLU A 42 -1.83 -34.76 -22.48
CA GLU A 42 -2.29 -34.40 -21.13
C GLU A 42 -1.21 -33.68 -20.34
N ASN A 43 0.03 -34.15 -20.39
CA ASN A 43 1.15 -33.50 -19.72
C ASN A 43 1.42 -32.08 -20.26
N GLU A 44 1.39 -31.88 -21.58
CA GLU A 44 1.53 -30.54 -22.17
C GLU A 44 0.33 -29.64 -21.83
N ARG A 45 -0.89 -30.20 -21.70
CA ARG A 45 -2.07 -29.45 -21.25
C ARG A 45 -1.93 -29.03 -19.79
N LEU A 46 -1.47 -29.93 -18.93
CA LEU A 46 -1.23 -29.67 -17.51
C LEU A 46 -0.14 -28.61 -17.34
N ALA A 47 1.00 -28.74 -18.03
CA ALA A 47 2.07 -27.75 -18.00
C ALA A 47 1.61 -26.37 -18.54
N ALA A 48 0.74 -26.34 -19.55
CA ALA A 48 0.15 -25.09 -20.04
C ALA A 48 -0.82 -24.47 -19.04
N ALA A 49 -1.62 -25.28 -18.35
CA ALA A 49 -2.53 -24.84 -17.30
C ALA A 49 -1.77 -24.31 -16.07
N GLU A 50 -0.73 -25.01 -15.62
CA GLU A 50 0.17 -24.55 -14.55
C GLU A 50 0.82 -23.21 -14.90
N LYS A 51 1.32 -23.07 -16.13
CA LYS A 51 1.91 -21.81 -16.59
C LYS A 51 0.89 -20.67 -16.65
N LEU A 52 -0.35 -20.96 -17.01
CA LEU A 52 -1.44 -19.97 -17.01
C LEU A 52 -1.79 -19.57 -15.57
N ALA A 53 -2.01 -20.54 -14.69
CA ALA A 53 -2.30 -20.31 -13.27
C ALA A 53 -1.21 -19.47 -12.60
N TYR A 54 0.07 -19.79 -12.86
CA TYR A 54 1.20 -19.01 -12.35
C TYR A 54 1.16 -17.54 -12.83
N ARG A 55 0.82 -17.30 -14.10
CA ARG A 55 0.70 -15.94 -14.65
C ARG A 55 -0.46 -15.17 -14.04
N GLU A 56 -1.60 -15.80 -13.87
CA GLU A 56 -2.77 -15.22 -13.22
C GLU A 56 -2.46 -14.85 -11.77
N GLU A 57 -1.78 -15.75 -11.04
CA GLU A 57 -1.32 -15.49 -9.68
C GLU A 57 -0.35 -14.31 -9.61
N CYS A 58 0.64 -14.24 -10.52
CA CYS A 58 1.55 -13.10 -10.62
C CYS A 58 0.82 -11.79 -10.95
N SER A 59 -0.20 -11.81 -11.82
CA SER A 59 -0.99 -10.62 -12.16
C SER A 59 -1.78 -10.13 -10.95
N ARG A 60 -2.47 -11.05 -10.26
CA ARG A 60 -3.23 -10.75 -9.04
C ARG A 60 -2.33 -10.20 -7.94
N GLU A 61 -1.14 -10.78 -7.78
CA GLU A 61 -0.13 -10.29 -6.85
C GLU A 61 0.28 -8.83 -7.16
N GLN A 62 0.52 -8.49 -8.43
CA GLN A 62 0.87 -7.13 -8.85
C GLN A 62 -0.29 -6.14 -8.74
N GLU A 63 -1.53 -6.59 -8.95
CA GLU A 63 -2.73 -5.78 -8.72
C GLU A 63 -2.90 -5.44 -7.24
N ASN A 64 -2.76 -6.45 -6.37
CA ASN A 64 -2.80 -6.27 -4.92
C ASN A 64 -1.68 -5.34 -4.44
N ASP A 65 -0.47 -5.47 -4.99
CA ASP A 65 0.63 -4.54 -4.71
C ASP A 65 0.29 -3.11 -5.12
N ARG A 66 -0.30 -2.91 -6.31
CA ARG A 66 -0.69 -1.58 -6.79
C ARG A 66 -1.73 -0.94 -5.90
N ALA A 67 -2.76 -1.68 -5.48
CA ALA A 67 -3.80 -1.18 -4.58
C ALA A 67 -3.21 -0.78 -3.21
N ALA A 68 -2.42 -1.66 -2.59
CA ALA A 68 -1.76 -1.35 -1.31
C ALA A 68 -0.82 -0.14 -1.43
N ARG A 69 -0.10 -0.05 -2.55
CA ARG A 69 0.81 1.06 -2.85
C ARG A 69 0.10 2.40 -2.92
N GLU A 70 -1.05 2.48 -3.56
CA GLU A 70 -1.82 3.74 -3.67
C GLU A 70 -2.24 4.25 -2.29
N ILE A 71 -2.76 3.36 -1.44
CA ILE A 71 -3.12 3.69 -0.06
C ILE A 71 -1.90 4.16 0.74
N LEU A 72 -0.78 3.43 0.66
CA LEU A 72 0.45 3.80 1.38
C LEU A 72 1.10 5.09 0.84
N GLU A 73 0.98 5.37 -0.45
CA GLU A 73 1.42 6.65 -1.04
C GLU A 73 0.58 7.80 -0.49
N TRP A 74 -0.73 7.61 -0.38
CA TRP A 74 -1.63 8.61 0.21
C TRP A 74 -1.35 8.83 1.70
N LEU A 75 -1.20 7.76 2.49
CA LEU A 75 -0.80 7.85 3.90
C LEU A 75 0.57 8.52 4.08
N CYS A 76 1.51 8.26 3.17
CA CYS A 76 2.81 8.95 3.17
C CYS A 76 2.66 10.46 2.94
N GLN A 77 1.79 10.88 2.02
CA GLN A 77 1.51 12.31 1.78
C GLN A 77 0.87 12.94 3.02
N TRP A 78 -0.12 12.27 3.62
CA TRP A 78 -0.80 12.73 4.83
C TRP A 78 0.14 12.86 6.03
N SER A 79 1.07 11.92 6.20
CA SER A 79 2.06 11.96 7.29
C SER A 79 2.94 13.21 7.28
N SER A 80 3.06 13.88 6.13
CA SER A 80 3.78 15.15 6.01
C SER A 80 2.98 16.33 6.59
N HIS A 81 1.65 16.23 6.61
CA HIS A 81 0.72 17.31 6.98
C HIS A 81 0.02 17.09 8.33
N TRP A 82 0.23 15.95 8.98
CA TRP A 82 -0.37 15.65 10.29
C TRP A 82 -0.01 16.62 11.41
N LYS A 83 1.12 17.33 11.32
CA LYS A 83 1.45 18.44 12.22
C LYS A 83 0.37 19.52 12.23
N VAL A 84 -0.17 19.83 11.05
CA VAL A 84 -1.23 20.83 10.89
C VAL A 84 -2.49 20.32 11.57
N LEU A 85 -2.92 19.09 11.30
CA LEU A 85 -4.07 18.48 11.99
C LEU A 85 -3.93 18.51 13.52
N ARG A 86 -2.72 18.26 14.05
CA ARG A 86 -2.44 18.33 15.50
C ARG A 86 -2.71 19.71 16.09
N GLN A 87 -2.13 20.74 15.48
CA GLN A 87 -2.21 22.12 16.01
C GLN A 87 -3.65 22.61 16.05
N LEU A 88 -4.46 22.17 15.09
CA LEU A 88 -5.86 22.56 14.96
C LEU A 88 -6.71 21.81 15.99
N HIS A 89 -6.46 20.51 16.18
CA HIS A 89 -7.09 19.74 17.25
C HIS A 89 -6.75 20.29 18.66
N GLU A 90 -5.50 20.65 18.91
CA GLU A 90 -5.08 21.25 20.17
C GLU A 90 -5.71 22.65 20.38
N ARG A 91 -5.95 23.42 19.31
CA ARG A 91 -6.63 24.72 19.37
C ARG A 91 -8.12 24.59 19.64
N GLU A 92 -8.80 23.67 18.95
CA GLU A 92 -10.22 23.37 19.17
C GLU A 92 -10.47 22.95 20.63
N MET A 93 -9.64 22.03 21.15
CA MET A 93 -9.71 21.55 22.54
C MET A 93 -9.39 22.61 23.60
N HIS A 94 -8.68 23.68 23.25
CA HIS A 94 -8.30 24.76 24.17
C HIS A 94 -9.13 26.03 24.00
N SER A 95 -9.91 26.12 22.93
CA SER A 95 -10.94 27.14 22.78
C SER A 95 -12.10 26.82 23.72
N LYS A 96 -12.30 27.66 24.76
CA LYS A 96 -13.54 27.68 25.52
C LYS A 96 -14.70 27.84 24.51
N PRO A 97 -15.83 27.12 24.65
CA PRO A 97 -16.98 27.29 23.77
C PRO A 97 -17.49 28.71 23.97
N THR A 98 -16.99 29.62 23.15
CA THR A 98 -17.37 31.01 23.16
C THR A 98 -18.62 31.06 22.31
N ALA A 99 -19.71 31.54 22.92
CA ALA A 99 -20.99 31.70 22.27
C ALA A 99 -20.81 32.34 20.88
N ALA A 100 -21.55 31.77 19.94
CA ALA A 100 -21.55 32.03 18.50
C ALA A 100 -21.15 33.45 18.07
N PRO A 101 -20.42 33.57 16.95
CA PRO A 101 -20.59 34.66 16.03
C PRO A 101 -21.20 34.14 14.72
N THR A 102 -22.43 34.54 14.44
CA THR A 102 -22.85 34.90 13.07
C THR A 102 -22.76 36.43 13.00
N PRO A 103 -22.29 37.06 11.91
CA PRO A 103 -22.83 36.82 10.57
C PRO A 103 -21.79 36.67 9.44
N THR A 104 -22.16 35.82 8.47
CA THR A 104 -22.12 36.03 7.02
C THR A 104 -20.91 36.75 6.39
N THR A 105 -20.03 35.97 5.77
CA THR A 105 -19.60 36.23 4.40
C THR A 105 -19.53 34.90 3.68
N GLU A 106 -20.31 34.76 2.61
CA GLU A 106 -20.18 33.70 1.62
C GLU A 106 -18.80 33.82 0.96
N SER A 107 -17.77 33.24 1.56
CA SER A 107 -16.53 32.92 0.86
C SER A 107 -16.33 31.42 0.98
N ASP A 108 -16.81 30.71 -0.04
CA ASP A 108 -16.31 29.42 -0.46
C ASP A 108 -16.10 28.38 0.64
N ASN A 109 -17.16 27.63 0.96
CA ASN A 109 -17.06 26.23 1.37
C ASN A 109 -16.51 25.34 0.21
N LYS A 110 -15.55 25.86 -0.54
CA LYS A 110 -14.88 25.17 -1.61
C LYS A 110 -13.61 24.61 -1.01
N LEU A 111 -13.57 23.28 -0.91
CA LEU A 111 -12.36 22.58 -0.49
C LEU A 111 -11.18 23.07 -1.36
N PRO A 112 -10.05 23.45 -0.74
CA PRO A 112 -8.92 24.02 -1.45
C PRO A 112 -8.33 23.00 -2.43
N CYS A 113 -7.71 23.49 -3.50
CA CYS A 113 -6.86 22.61 -4.30
C CYS A 113 -5.61 22.22 -3.49
N LEU A 114 -4.98 21.08 -3.82
CA LEU A 114 -3.82 20.55 -3.06
C LEU A 114 -2.68 21.58 -2.90
N GLN A 115 -2.47 22.45 -3.89
CA GLN A 115 -1.47 23.52 -3.81
C GLN A 115 -1.83 24.58 -2.77
N GLU A 116 -3.07 25.06 -2.76
CA GLU A 116 -3.57 26.03 -1.76
C GLU A 116 -3.53 25.44 -0.36
N PHE A 117 -3.91 24.17 -0.20
CA PHE A 117 -3.82 23.48 1.08
C PHE A 117 -2.38 23.39 1.58
N ASN A 118 -1.44 22.97 0.72
CA ASN A 118 -0.03 22.86 1.07
C ASN A 118 0.60 24.22 1.42
N GLU A 119 0.24 25.27 0.70
CA GLU A 119 0.71 26.63 0.98
C GLU A 119 0.15 27.15 2.31
N THR A 120 -1.13 26.91 2.58
CA THR A 120 -1.77 27.26 3.86
C THR A 120 -1.14 26.47 5.02
N CYS A 121 -0.83 25.19 4.81
CA CYS A 121 -0.06 24.40 5.77
C CYS A 121 1.32 25.00 6.04
N ARG A 122 2.06 25.38 4.99
CA ARG A 122 3.39 26.02 5.10
C ARG A 122 3.32 27.31 5.91
N LEU A 123 2.36 28.18 5.60
CA LEU A 123 2.17 29.46 6.30
C LEU A 123 1.78 29.25 7.77
N ALA A 124 0.90 28.30 8.06
CA ALA A 124 0.56 27.95 9.45
C ALA A 124 1.75 27.37 10.21
N GLU A 125 2.60 26.58 9.56
CA GLU A 125 3.84 26.09 10.15
C GLU A 125 4.86 27.21 10.43
N GLU A 126 4.83 28.29 9.65
CA GLU A 126 5.62 29.51 9.81
C GLU A 126 5.02 30.46 10.88
N GLY A 127 3.85 30.13 11.43
CA GLY A 127 3.20 30.85 12.53
C GLY A 127 2.16 31.88 12.09
N ASP A 128 1.73 31.84 10.83
CA ASP A 128 0.64 32.69 10.33
C ASP A 128 -0.70 32.31 10.99
N ALA A 129 -1.27 33.25 11.74
CA ALA A 129 -2.50 33.03 12.49
C ALA A 129 -3.76 32.88 11.61
N ASP A 130 -3.78 33.54 10.44
CA ASP A 130 -4.92 33.50 9.53
C ASP A 130 -4.93 32.20 8.73
N ALA A 131 -3.76 31.75 8.26
CA ALA A 131 -3.61 30.42 7.65
C ALA A 131 -4.06 29.31 8.60
N GLN A 132 -3.73 29.47 9.88
CA GLN A 132 -4.10 28.51 10.92
C GLN A 132 -5.61 28.51 11.20
N ARG A 133 -6.28 29.68 11.23
CA ARG A 133 -7.75 29.77 11.30
C ARG A 133 -8.44 29.16 10.08
N GLN A 134 -7.84 29.32 8.90
CA GLN A 134 -8.40 28.77 7.67
C GLN A 134 -8.32 27.25 7.64
N LEU A 135 -7.23 26.69 8.14
CA LEU A 135 -7.13 25.25 8.37
C LEU A 135 -8.09 24.75 9.45
N ASP A 136 -8.32 25.53 10.53
CA ASP A 136 -9.29 25.20 11.59
C ASP A 136 -10.70 25.10 10.98
N ALA A 137 -11.06 26.05 10.11
CA ALA A 137 -12.33 26.05 9.39
C ALA A 137 -12.48 24.85 8.44
N TRP A 138 -11.43 24.46 7.71
CA TRP A 138 -11.47 23.28 6.84
C TRP A 138 -11.58 21.97 7.62
N ILE A 139 -10.97 21.87 8.81
CA ILE A 139 -11.10 20.70 9.68
C ILE A 139 -12.48 20.65 10.34
N ALA A 140 -12.99 21.77 10.84
CA ALA A 140 -14.34 21.86 11.39
C ALA A 140 -15.41 21.49 10.35
N ALA A 141 -15.16 21.82 9.08
CA ALA A 141 -16.01 21.43 7.96
C ALA A 141 -15.87 19.95 7.57
N THR A 142 -14.79 19.27 8.00
CA THR A 142 -14.47 17.91 7.55
C THR A 142 -14.00 16.98 8.69
N PRO A 143 -14.80 16.78 9.75
CA PRO A 143 -14.46 15.85 10.85
C PRO A 143 -14.25 14.40 10.39
N ALA A 144 -14.73 14.06 9.18
CA ALA A 144 -14.52 12.77 8.54
C ALA A 144 -13.07 12.47 8.14
N ILE A 145 -12.18 13.47 8.03
CA ILE A 145 -10.78 13.31 7.59
C ILE A 145 -10.00 12.33 8.49
N LEU A 146 -10.16 12.42 9.81
CA LEU A 146 -9.48 11.52 10.75
C LEU A 146 -10.08 10.11 10.73
N SER A 147 -11.39 9.99 10.48
CA SER A 147 -12.05 8.70 10.26
C SER A 147 -11.50 8.04 9.00
N GLU A 148 -11.48 8.77 7.89
CA GLU A 148 -11.01 8.29 6.59
C GLU A 148 -9.54 7.85 6.64
N ALA A 149 -8.67 8.59 7.34
CA ALA A 149 -7.31 8.14 7.58
C ALA A 149 -7.23 6.88 8.43
N THR A 150 -8.06 6.74 9.47
CA THR A 150 -8.11 5.52 10.29
C THR A 150 -8.58 4.32 9.44
N ASP A 151 -9.60 4.53 8.61
CA ASP A 151 -10.15 3.52 7.71
C ASP A 151 -9.12 3.10 6.64
N MET A 152 -8.35 4.05 6.12
CA MET A 152 -7.25 3.77 5.19
C MET A 152 -6.09 3.03 5.85
N ILE A 153 -5.77 3.32 7.12
CA ILE A 153 -4.78 2.56 7.89
C ILE A 153 -5.26 1.12 8.07
N GLY A 154 -6.52 0.92 8.47
CA GLY A 154 -7.13 -0.41 8.59
C GLY A 154 -7.08 -1.18 7.28
N THR A 155 -7.45 -0.52 6.18
CA THR A 155 -7.41 -1.11 4.84
C THR A 155 -5.98 -1.50 4.43
N ALA A 156 -4.99 -0.61 4.65
CA ALA A 156 -3.58 -0.92 4.35
C ALA A 156 -3.05 -2.08 5.20
N ARG A 157 -3.45 -2.14 6.48
CA ARG A 157 -3.12 -3.24 7.41
C ARG A 157 -3.66 -4.57 6.88
N ASP A 158 -4.94 -4.63 6.57
CA ASP A 158 -5.59 -5.85 6.06
C ASP A 158 -4.93 -6.34 4.77
N TYR A 159 -4.64 -5.43 3.83
CA TYR A 159 -3.94 -5.77 2.59
C TYR A 159 -2.55 -6.37 2.84
N LEU A 160 -1.73 -5.71 3.68
CA LEU A 160 -0.38 -6.19 3.95
C LEU A 160 -0.40 -7.54 4.68
N ILE A 161 -1.32 -7.73 5.64
CA ILE A 161 -1.49 -9.00 6.33
C ILE A 161 -1.92 -10.09 5.35
N GLN A 162 -2.90 -9.83 4.49
CA GLN A 162 -3.39 -10.82 3.53
C GLN A 162 -2.28 -11.29 2.57
N ILE A 163 -1.44 -10.37 2.12
CA ILE A 163 -0.35 -10.67 1.19
C ILE A 163 0.77 -11.44 1.90
N VAL A 164 1.19 -11.02 3.10
CA VAL A 164 2.31 -11.67 3.82
C VAL A 164 1.88 -12.97 4.51
N GLY A 165 0.63 -13.07 4.95
CA GLY A 165 0.07 -14.24 5.61
C GLY A 165 -0.27 -15.41 4.69
N SER A 166 -0.15 -15.24 3.37
CA SER A 166 -0.46 -16.24 2.35
C SER A 166 -1.86 -16.87 2.53
N ALA A 167 -2.83 -16.08 3.01
CA ALA A 167 -4.21 -16.47 3.31
C ALA A 167 -4.43 -17.52 4.43
N SER A 168 -3.43 -17.82 5.29
CA SER A 168 -3.68 -18.57 6.53
C SER A 168 -4.22 -17.65 7.63
N ALA A 169 -5.30 -18.07 8.29
CA ALA A 169 -5.90 -17.34 9.40
C ALA A 169 -4.93 -17.22 10.58
N GLU A 170 -4.18 -18.28 10.86
CA GLU A 170 -3.18 -18.35 11.92
C GLU A 170 -2.04 -17.35 11.67
N ASN A 171 -1.50 -17.33 10.45
CA ASN A 171 -0.47 -16.37 10.05
C ASN A 171 -0.97 -14.94 10.10
N SER A 172 -2.24 -14.71 9.71
CA SER A 172 -2.85 -13.38 9.75
C SER A 172 -2.92 -12.84 11.18
N VAL A 173 -3.32 -13.67 12.15
CA VAL A 173 -3.34 -13.31 13.58
C VAL A 173 -1.93 -13.03 14.12
N LEU A 174 -0.92 -13.79 13.69
CA LEU A 174 0.46 -13.56 14.10
C LEU A 174 0.99 -12.21 13.58
N TRP A 175 0.72 -11.89 12.31
CA TRP A 175 1.09 -10.59 11.74
C TRP A 175 0.36 -9.43 12.40
N GLN A 176 -0.93 -9.61 12.71
CA GLN A 176 -1.71 -8.63 13.45
C GLN A 176 -1.06 -8.32 14.80
N LYS A 177 -0.76 -9.36 15.60
CA LYS A 177 -0.07 -9.21 16.88
C LYS A 177 1.32 -8.58 16.74
N LYS A 178 2.05 -8.88 15.68
CA LYS A 178 3.37 -8.30 15.42
C LYS A 178 3.25 -6.80 15.13
N ILE A 179 2.29 -6.39 14.31
CA ILE A 179 2.00 -4.98 14.01
C ILE A 179 1.64 -4.24 15.28
N ASP A 180 0.74 -4.79 16.09
CA ASP A 180 0.30 -4.16 17.32
C ASP A 180 1.45 -4.02 18.32
N SER A 181 2.27 -5.08 18.49
CA SER A 181 3.46 -5.07 19.34
C SER A 181 4.49 -4.03 18.88
N ASP A 182 4.81 -3.98 17.58
CA ASP A 182 5.76 -3.01 17.03
C ASP A 182 5.24 -1.58 17.13
N THR A 183 3.94 -1.39 16.93
CA THR A 183 3.27 -0.10 17.10
C THR A 183 3.41 0.35 18.54
N SER A 184 3.06 -0.50 19.51
CA SER A 184 3.20 -0.20 20.94
C SER A 184 4.64 0.13 21.32
N ALA A 185 5.61 -0.67 20.86
CA ALA A 185 7.04 -0.44 21.15
C ALA A 185 7.54 0.92 20.62
N ILE A 186 7.08 1.33 19.44
CA ILE A 186 7.43 2.62 18.86
C ILE A 186 6.68 3.78 19.55
N LEU A 187 5.51 3.51 20.12
CA LEU A 187 4.65 4.49 20.77
C LEU A 187 5.08 4.84 22.20
N GLU A 188 5.76 3.92 22.91
CA GLU A 188 6.34 4.16 24.24
C GLU A 188 7.18 5.46 24.26
N ASP A 189 7.82 5.78 23.15
CA ASP A 189 8.64 6.97 22.97
C ASP A 189 7.87 8.24 22.59
N ALA A 190 6.64 8.14 22.07
CA ALA A 190 5.92 9.22 21.40
C ALA A 190 4.88 9.93 22.29
N GLY A 191 4.34 9.22 23.28
CA GLY A 191 3.21 9.64 24.11
C GLY A 191 1.88 9.04 23.65
N ASP A 192 0.88 9.10 24.53
CA ASP A 192 -0.43 8.41 24.38
C ASP A 192 -1.49 9.27 23.67
N ASP A 193 -1.12 9.94 22.58
CA ASP A 193 -2.07 10.70 21.76
C ASP A 193 -2.43 9.94 20.47
N ARG A 194 -3.68 10.10 20.02
CA ARG A 194 -4.22 9.38 18.84
C ARG A 194 -3.41 9.65 17.57
N LEU A 195 -2.79 10.82 17.44
CA LEU A 195 -1.97 11.14 16.28
C LEU A 195 -0.61 10.42 16.34
N SER A 196 0.01 10.33 17.51
CA SER A 196 1.19 9.49 17.76
C SER A 196 0.91 8.03 17.41
N GLN A 197 -0.28 7.53 17.75
CA GLN A 197 -0.74 6.19 17.36
C GLN A 197 -0.82 6.04 15.83
N MET A 198 -1.48 6.95 15.13
CA MET A 198 -1.58 6.89 13.68
C MET A 198 -0.20 6.93 13.00
N TYR A 199 0.71 7.79 13.47
CA TYR A 199 2.09 7.81 12.95
C TYR A 199 2.84 6.51 13.20
N ALA A 200 2.73 5.93 14.40
CA ALA A 200 3.38 4.69 14.75
C ALA A 200 2.87 3.56 13.85
N GLU A 201 1.55 3.42 13.71
CA GLU A 201 0.92 2.42 12.86
C GLU A 201 1.36 2.56 11.40
N VAL A 202 1.29 3.76 10.82
CA VAL A 202 1.70 3.97 9.42
C VAL A 202 3.20 3.74 9.22
N THR A 203 4.03 4.03 10.23
CA THR A 203 5.46 3.72 10.20
C THR A 203 5.70 2.21 10.15
N VAL A 204 4.99 1.43 10.97
CA VAL A 204 5.06 -0.03 11.00
C VAL A 204 4.56 -0.63 9.69
N LEU A 205 3.43 -0.14 9.16
CA LEU A 205 2.89 -0.60 7.87
C LEU A 205 3.85 -0.31 6.72
N ALA A 206 4.48 0.86 6.70
CA ALA A 206 5.49 1.19 5.69
C ALA A 206 6.74 0.32 5.83
N TRP A 207 7.13 -0.06 7.04
CA TRP A 207 8.23 -1.00 7.27
C TRP A 207 7.88 -2.42 6.79
N LEU A 208 6.66 -2.90 7.05
CA LEU A 208 6.19 -4.19 6.55
C LEU A 208 6.17 -4.24 5.02
N ASP A 209 5.77 -3.16 4.37
CA ASP A 209 5.83 -3.03 2.92
C ASP A 209 7.27 -3.14 2.38
N VAL A 210 8.26 -2.57 3.07
CA VAL A 210 9.69 -2.76 2.76
C VAL A 210 10.10 -4.22 2.91
N MET A 211 9.76 -4.85 4.05
CA MET A 211 10.09 -6.24 4.33
C MET A 211 9.52 -7.17 3.26
N ARG A 212 8.22 -7.05 2.97
CA ARG A 212 7.54 -7.77 1.89
C ARG A 212 8.29 -7.59 0.57
N SER A 213 8.49 -6.34 0.15
CA SER A 213 9.14 -6.04 -1.13
C SER A 213 10.56 -6.59 -1.24
N SER A 214 11.27 -6.78 -0.12
CA SER A 214 12.62 -7.35 -0.09
C SER A 214 12.65 -8.89 -0.19
N ILE A 215 11.58 -9.56 0.25
CA ILE A 215 11.49 -11.03 0.24
C ILE A 215 10.96 -11.56 -1.10
N MET A 216 10.04 -10.83 -1.73
CA MET A 216 9.38 -11.25 -2.98
C MET A 216 10.33 -11.59 -4.15
N PRO A 217 11.46 -10.90 -4.36
CA PRO A 217 12.43 -11.30 -5.39
C PRO A 217 12.97 -12.72 -5.18
N SER A 218 13.19 -13.15 -3.93
CA SER A 218 13.63 -14.51 -3.61
C SER A 218 12.55 -15.56 -3.87
N LEU A 219 11.27 -15.17 -3.73
CA LEU A 219 10.11 -16.01 -4.02
C LEU A 219 9.76 -16.09 -5.51
N ALA A 220 10.45 -15.32 -6.36
CA ALA A 220 10.19 -15.30 -7.80
C ALA A 220 10.60 -16.58 -8.54
N GLY A 221 11.29 -17.53 -7.89
CA GLY A 221 11.55 -18.86 -8.45
C GLY A 221 12.35 -18.84 -9.77
N GLY A 222 13.17 -17.81 -9.98
CA GLY A 222 13.94 -17.63 -11.22
C GLY A 222 13.22 -16.82 -12.32
N ASP A 223 11.99 -16.36 -12.08
CA ASP A 223 11.32 -15.41 -12.96
C ASP A 223 11.95 -14.01 -12.84
N MET A 224 12.81 -13.69 -13.81
CA MET A 224 13.53 -12.41 -13.86
C MET A 224 12.61 -11.19 -13.97
N ASN A 225 11.45 -11.33 -14.62
CA ASN A 225 10.51 -10.22 -14.76
C ASN A 225 9.82 -9.93 -13.42
N ARG A 226 9.37 -10.98 -12.73
CA ARG A 226 8.79 -10.87 -11.39
C ARG A 226 9.82 -10.35 -10.38
N ALA A 227 11.05 -10.85 -10.41
CA ALA A 227 12.12 -10.37 -9.54
C ALA A 227 12.45 -8.89 -9.78
N SER A 228 12.51 -8.46 -11.06
CA SER A 228 12.75 -7.06 -11.44
C SER A 228 11.63 -6.12 -10.98
N TYR A 229 10.37 -6.55 -11.11
CA TYR A 229 9.21 -5.83 -10.59
C TYR A 229 9.37 -5.54 -9.09
N TRP A 230 9.64 -6.58 -8.31
CA TRP A 230 9.77 -6.46 -6.86
C TRP A 230 11.01 -5.69 -6.42
N GLY A 231 12.12 -5.75 -7.17
CA GLY A 231 13.27 -4.87 -6.95
C GLY A 231 12.90 -3.39 -7.10
N THR A 232 12.07 -3.04 -8.08
CA THR A 232 11.56 -1.68 -8.24
C THR A 232 10.60 -1.30 -7.11
N ALA A 233 9.72 -2.22 -6.72
CA ALA A 233 8.79 -2.02 -5.60
C ALA A 233 9.53 -1.76 -4.28
N MET A 234 10.61 -2.49 -4.00
CA MET A 234 11.48 -2.30 -2.83
C MET A 234 12.07 -0.90 -2.78
N GLY A 235 12.59 -0.39 -3.90
CA GLY A 235 13.11 0.98 -3.96
C GLY A 235 12.04 2.04 -3.65
N ARG A 236 10.78 1.81 -4.04
CA ARG A 236 9.66 2.72 -3.73
C ARG A 236 9.23 2.63 -2.28
N SER A 237 9.10 1.42 -1.74
CA SER A 237 8.72 1.20 -0.33
C SER A 237 9.75 1.76 0.63
N GLN A 238 11.05 1.58 0.36
CA GLN A 238 12.13 2.16 1.18
C GLN A 238 12.08 3.69 1.23
N LYS A 239 11.81 4.34 0.08
CA LYS A 239 11.64 5.80 0.01
C LYS A 239 10.43 6.26 0.82
N ARG A 240 9.28 5.57 0.72
CA ARG A 240 8.09 5.86 1.53
C ARG A 240 8.38 5.71 3.01
N TRP A 241 8.92 4.56 3.42
CA TRP A 241 9.24 4.29 4.81
C TRP A 241 10.21 5.32 5.39
N SER A 242 11.23 5.73 4.64
CA SER A 242 12.17 6.77 5.06
C SER A 242 11.48 8.12 5.30
N LYS A 243 10.53 8.50 4.43
CA LYS A 243 9.74 9.74 4.57
C LYS A 243 8.84 9.70 5.80
N ILE A 244 8.05 8.64 5.94
CA ILE A 244 7.13 8.43 7.07
C ILE A 244 7.92 8.38 8.39
N SER A 245 9.00 7.59 8.45
CA SER A 245 9.83 7.48 9.64
C SER A 245 10.53 8.79 10.01
N LYS A 246 10.87 9.63 9.03
CA LYS A 246 11.38 10.98 9.30
C LYS A 246 10.29 11.87 9.88
N ALA A 247 9.09 11.86 9.30
CA ALA A 247 7.95 12.62 9.79
C ALA A 247 7.57 12.22 11.23
N PHE A 248 7.49 10.92 11.51
CA PHE A 248 7.23 10.41 12.85
C PHE A 248 8.29 10.87 13.87
N ARG A 249 9.58 10.74 13.56
CA ARG A 249 10.66 11.22 14.46
C ARG A 249 10.57 12.72 14.74
N LEU A 250 10.15 13.53 13.76
CA LEU A 250 9.93 14.95 13.95
C LEU A 250 8.74 15.20 14.90
N HIS A 251 7.63 14.49 14.70
CA HIS A 251 6.46 14.53 15.59
C HIS A 251 6.82 14.17 17.04
N VAL A 252 7.56 13.07 17.26
CA VAL A 252 8.00 12.66 18.60
C VAL A 252 8.84 13.75 19.28
N LYS A 253 9.81 14.33 18.57
CA LYS A 253 10.66 15.42 19.10
C LYS A 253 9.83 16.63 19.51
N GLN A 254 8.83 17.00 18.70
CA GLN A 254 7.95 18.12 18.98
C GLN A 254 7.02 17.82 20.16
N SER A 255 6.44 16.62 20.21
CA SER A 255 5.57 16.18 21.31
C SER A 255 6.29 16.28 22.66
N LYS A 256 7.54 15.80 22.73
CA LYS A 256 8.39 15.91 23.92
C LYS A 256 8.67 17.37 24.31
N LYS A 257 8.92 18.24 23.33
CA LYS A 257 9.14 19.68 23.56
C LYS A 257 7.90 20.34 24.18
N SER A 258 6.73 20.14 23.58
CA SER A 258 5.47 20.72 24.07
C SER A 258 5.09 20.21 25.46
N GLN A 259 5.37 18.94 25.78
CA GLN A 259 5.16 18.40 27.12
C GLN A 259 6.10 19.03 28.16
N ALA A 260 7.36 19.28 27.80
CA ALA A 260 8.32 19.95 28.69
C ALA A 260 7.89 21.39 28.99
N GLU A 261 7.44 22.14 27.98
CA GLU A 261 6.92 23.51 28.13
C GLU A 261 5.67 23.54 29.03
N LYS A 262 4.73 22.60 28.84
CA LYS A 262 3.53 22.48 29.70
C LYS A 262 3.87 22.15 31.16
N LYS A 263 4.94 21.40 31.42
CA LYS A 263 5.42 21.12 32.79
C LYS A 263 6.14 22.31 33.42
N SER A 264 6.82 23.14 32.62
CA SER A 264 7.52 24.34 33.11
C SER A 264 6.58 25.50 33.42
N ALA A 265 5.38 25.52 32.85
CA ALA A 265 4.38 26.58 33.03
C ALA A 265 3.38 26.29 34.18
N ARG A 266 3.52 25.13 34.85
CA ARG A 266 2.76 24.75 36.05
C ARG A 266 3.65 24.88 37.29
#